data_AF-A0A2G6JL09-F1
#
_entry.id   AF-A0A2G6JL09-F1
#
_cell.length_a   1.000
_cell.length_b   1.000
_cell.length_c   1.000
_cell.angle_alpha   90.00
_cell.angle_beta   90.00
_cell.angle_gamma   90.00
#
_symmetry.space_group_name_H-M   'P 1'
#
loop_
_entity.id
_entity.type
_entity.pdbx_description
1 polymer ?
#
loop_
_entity_poly.entity_id
_entity_poly.type
_entity_poly.pdbx_seq_one_letter_code
_entity_poly.pdbx_strand_id
1 'polypeptide(L)'
;MIPQSTLLIRAANFAAQKHKAQQRKGSGEPYIVHPLGVATILSEEAGISDPATLAAALLHDCIEDTDSSAEELRQYFGEEITELVLELSDDMSLPKATRKREQIRKAGQLSPKACLVKMADKLHNLRDIERIVPENWSPERVRGYFTWSHEVIKRLSHQHAGMAQALDRLFDSLVPAAKSERALLLEDYLESLHR
;
A
#
# COMPACT_ATOMS: atom_id res chain seq x y z
N MET A 1 -28.77 3.74 -0.31
CA MET A 1 -27.94 2.69 0.33
C MET A 1 -27.52 1.69 -0.73
N ILE A 2 -26.24 1.38 -0.84
CA ILE A 2 -25.73 0.38 -1.80
C ILE A 2 -25.99 -1.00 -1.22
N PRO A 3 -26.55 -1.95 -1.99
CA PRO A 3 -26.64 -3.32 -1.51
C PRO A 3 -25.25 -3.85 -1.20
N GLN A 4 -25.04 -4.35 0.02
CA GLN A 4 -23.75 -4.89 0.47
C GLN A 4 -23.23 -5.99 -0.46
N SER A 5 -24.14 -6.75 -1.07
CA SER A 5 -23.85 -7.76 -2.10
C SER A 5 -23.15 -7.23 -3.36
N THR A 6 -23.26 -5.92 -3.65
CA THR A 6 -22.67 -5.30 -4.85
C THR A 6 -21.51 -4.34 -4.53
N LEU A 7 -21.21 -4.11 -3.24
CA LEU A 7 -20.23 -3.11 -2.80
C LEU A 7 -18.85 -3.36 -3.43
N LEU A 8 -18.32 -4.58 -3.31
CA LEU A 8 -16.99 -4.92 -3.81
C LEU A 8 -16.92 -4.87 -5.33
N ILE A 9 -17.97 -5.32 -6.03
CA ILE A 9 -18.06 -5.24 -7.49
C ILE A 9 -18.00 -3.78 -7.94
N ARG A 10 -18.74 -2.89 -7.25
CA ARG A 10 -18.74 -1.46 -7.55
C ARG A 10 -17.38 -0.81 -7.25
N ALA A 11 -16.76 -1.13 -6.13
CA ALA A 11 -15.44 -0.62 -5.76
C ALA A 11 -14.37 -1.06 -6.78
N ALA A 12 -14.35 -2.34 -7.14
CA ALA A 12 -13.43 -2.87 -8.14
C ALA A 12 -13.65 -2.23 -9.53
N ASN A 13 -14.90 -2.08 -9.97
CA ASN A 13 -15.21 -1.39 -11.22
C ASN A 13 -14.80 0.09 -11.19
N PHE A 14 -15.05 0.80 -10.09
CA PHE A 14 -14.65 2.20 -9.93
C PHE A 14 -13.13 2.35 -10.01
N ALA A 15 -12.38 1.55 -9.26
CA ALA A 15 -10.92 1.53 -9.30
C ALA A 15 -10.40 1.20 -10.71
N ALA A 16 -10.99 0.22 -11.39
CA ALA A 16 -10.61 -0.15 -12.76
C ALA A 16 -10.79 1.01 -13.73
N GLN A 17 -11.88 1.77 -13.62
CA GLN A 17 -12.16 2.92 -14.47
C GLN A 17 -11.21 4.09 -14.18
N LYS A 18 -10.93 4.38 -12.90
CA LYS A 18 -10.06 5.48 -12.48
C LYS A 18 -8.60 5.23 -12.83
N HIS A 19 -8.13 4.00 -12.66
CA HIS A 19 -6.76 3.61 -13.00
C HIS A 19 -6.59 3.08 -14.44
N LYS A 20 -7.58 3.27 -15.34
CA LYS A 20 -7.58 2.66 -16.69
C LYS A 20 -6.37 2.99 -17.56
N ALA A 21 -5.74 4.15 -17.33
CA ALA A 21 -4.58 4.62 -18.09
C ALA A 21 -3.24 4.31 -17.39
N GLN A 22 -3.28 3.63 -16.25
CA GLN A 22 -2.12 3.35 -15.42
C GLN A 22 -1.68 1.90 -15.55
N GLN A 23 -0.38 1.68 -15.38
CA GLN A 23 0.26 0.38 -15.42
C GLN A 23 1.16 0.18 -14.21
N ARG A 24 1.37 -1.07 -13.81
CA ARG A 24 2.33 -1.44 -12.78
C ARG A 24 3.75 -1.23 -13.28
N LYS A 25 4.58 -0.68 -12.41
CA LYS A 25 6.02 -0.50 -12.67
C LYS A 25 6.67 -1.89 -12.75
N GLY A 26 7.48 -2.14 -13.76
CA GLY A 26 8.13 -3.44 -13.99
C GLY A 26 7.32 -4.36 -14.90
N SER A 27 6.16 -4.84 -14.48
CA SER A 27 5.39 -5.82 -15.27
C SER A 27 4.62 -5.23 -16.46
N GLY A 28 4.26 -3.94 -16.42
CA GLY A 28 3.42 -3.31 -17.44
C GLY A 28 1.94 -3.73 -17.39
N GLU A 29 1.55 -4.57 -16.43
CA GLU A 29 0.16 -5.00 -16.24
C GLU A 29 -0.75 -3.79 -15.90
N PRO A 30 -2.05 -3.82 -16.27
CA PRO A 30 -3.00 -2.80 -15.86
C PRO A 30 -2.98 -2.57 -14.35
N TYR A 31 -3.00 -1.32 -13.90
CA TYR A 31 -2.80 -0.99 -12.48
C TYR A 31 -3.83 -1.64 -11.55
N ILE A 32 -5.06 -1.87 -12.03
CA ILE A 32 -6.14 -2.55 -11.28
C ILE A 32 -5.73 -3.92 -10.69
N VAL A 33 -4.72 -4.59 -11.29
CA VAL A 33 -4.16 -5.82 -10.73
C VAL A 33 -3.66 -5.62 -9.30
N HIS A 34 -3.13 -4.43 -8.96
CA HIS A 34 -2.67 -4.14 -7.61
C HIS A 34 -3.80 -4.02 -6.58
N PRO A 35 -4.80 -3.13 -6.72
CA PRO A 35 -5.90 -3.09 -5.77
C PRO A 35 -6.63 -4.43 -5.62
N LEU A 36 -6.79 -5.20 -6.70
CA LEU A 36 -7.34 -6.55 -6.64
C LEU A 36 -6.46 -7.48 -5.79
N GLY A 37 -5.15 -7.50 -6.05
CA GLY A 37 -4.22 -8.33 -5.29
C GLY A 37 -4.11 -7.93 -3.81
N VAL A 38 -4.21 -6.64 -3.48
CA VAL A 38 -4.28 -6.17 -2.08
C VAL A 38 -5.54 -6.72 -1.40
N ALA A 39 -6.70 -6.63 -2.05
CA ALA A 39 -7.94 -7.19 -1.54
C ALA A 39 -7.88 -8.73 -1.40
N THR A 40 -7.25 -9.42 -2.36
CA THR A 40 -7.01 -10.87 -2.31
C THR A 40 -6.13 -11.26 -1.13
N ILE A 41 -5.01 -10.57 -0.89
CA ILE A 41 -4.15 -10.82 0.28
C ILE A 41 -4.96 -10.69 1.58
N LEU A 42 -5.77 -9.63 1.71
CA LEU A 42 -6.61 -9.44 2.89
C LEU A 42 -7.61 -10.59 3.07
N SER A 43 -8.28 -10.98 1.99
CA SER A 43 -9.35 -11.98 2.07
C SER A 43 -8.83 -13.41 2.25
N GLU A 44 -7.85 -13.82 1.43
CA GLU A 44 -7.40 -15.21 1.33
C GLU A 44 -6.27 -15.54 2.31
N GLU A 45 -5.33 -14.61 2.53
CA GLU A 45 -4.17 -14.85 3.40
C GLU A 45 -4.38 -14.36 4.84
N ALA A 46 -5.05 -13.22 5.01
CA ALA A 46 -5.33 -12.63 6.33
C ALA A 46 -6.73 -12.95 6.87
N GLY A 47 -7.58 -13.65 6.11
CA GLY A 47 -8.91 -14.07 6.55
C GLY A 47 -9.89 -12.92 6.82
N ILE A 48 -9.64 -11.73 6.24
CA ILE A 48 -10.45 -10.55 6.44
C ILE A 48 -11.68 -10.60 5.52
N SER A 49 -12.86 -10.52 6.12
CA SER A 49 -14.15 -10.56 5.41
C SER A 49 -14.98 -9.30 5.56
N ASP A 50 -14.50 -8.29 6.30
CA ASP A 50 -15.19 -7.01 6.49
C ASP A 50 -15.30 -6.25 5.16
N PRO A 51 -16.53 -6.02 4.63
CA PRO A 51 -16.70 -5.45 3.29
C PRO A 51 -16.18 -4.01 3.16
N ALA A 52 -16.22 -3.21 4.23
CA ALA A 52 -15.67 -1.85 4.20
C ALA A 52 -14.13 -1.86 4.07
N THR A 53 -13.46 -2.76 4.80
CA THR A 53 -12.00 -2.95 4.70
C THR A 53 -11.58 -3.42 3.30
N LEU A 54 -12.29 -4.39 2.73
CA LEU A 54 -12.01 -4.90 1.38
C LEU A 54 -12.33 -3.84 0.30
N ALA A 55 -13.40 -3.06 0.46
CA ALA A 55 -13.70 -1.95 -0.44
C ALA A 55 -12.63 -0.85 -0.35
N ALA A 56 -12.16 -0.50 0.85
CA ALA A 56 -11.07 0.45 1.04
C ALA A 56 -9.78 -0.05 0.39
N ALA A 57 -9.47 -1.35 0.48
CA ALA A 57 -8.33 -1.96 -0.21
C ALA A 57 -8.42 -1.81 -1.75
N LEU A 58 -9.60 -1.98 -2.32
CA LEU A 58 -9.82 -1.78 -3.77
C LEU A 58 -9.66 -0.31 -4.19
N LEU A 59 -9.87 0.64 -3.27
CA LEU A 59 -9.94 2.07 -3.55
C LEU A 59 -8.73 2.86 -3.01
N HIS A 60 -7.79 2.21 -2.32
CA HIS A 60 -6.81 2.90 -1.47
C HIS A 60 -5.92 3.92 -2.20
N ASP A 61 -5.61 3.67 -3.48
CA ASP A 61 -4.80 4.57 -4.31
C ASP A 61 -5.63 5.54 -5.15
N CYS A 62 -6.98 5.46 -5.12
CA CYS A 62 -7.80 6.26 -6.02
C CYS A 62 -7.64 7.78 -5.76
N ILE A 63 -7.59 8.21 -4.50
CA ILE A 63 -7.38 9.63 -4.19
C ILE A 63 -5.94 10.06 -4.52
N GLU A 64 -4.96 9.20 -4.26
CA GLU A 64 -3.53 9.55 -4.42
C GLU A 64 -3.11 9.62 -5.90
N ASP A 65 -3.54 8.64 -6.71
CA ASP A 65 -3.01 8.42 -8.04
C ASP A 65 -3.98 8.78 -9.17
N THR A 66 -5.22 9.18 -8.88
CA THR A 66 -6.24 9.47 -9.92
C THR A 66 -6.88 10.85 -9.73
N ASP A 67 -7.91 11.16 -10.53
CA ASP A 67 -8.70 12.39 -10.38
C ASP A 67 -9.83 12.26 -9.35
N SER A 68 -9.84 11.18 -8.56
CA SER A 68 -10.89 10.92 -7.57
C SER A 68 -10.78 11.85 -6.36
N SER A 69 -11.92 12.33 -5.87
CA SER A 69 -11.98 13.15 -4.65
C SER A 69 -12.64 12.42 -3.47
N ALA A 70 -12.41 12.91 -2.26
CA ALA A 70 -13.07 12.37 -1.06
C ALA A 70 -14.59 12.52 -1.13
N GLU A 71 -15.09 13.63 -1.69
CA GLU A 71 -16.52 13.87 -1.89
C GLU A 71 -17.12 12.86 -2.87
N GLU A 72 -16.41 12.54 -3.96
CA GLU A 72 -16.81 11.51 -4.91
C GLU A 72 -16.92 10.16 -4.19
N LEU A 73 -15.88 9.73 -3.48
CA LEU A 73 -15.90 8.46 -2.74
C LEU A 73 -17.03 8.43 -1.71
N ARG A 74 -17.28 9.54 -1.01
CA ARG A 74 -18.35 9.65 -0.01
C ARG A 74 -19.73 9.48 -0.64
N GLN A 75 -19.95 10.07 -1.81
CA GLN A 75 -21.20 9.89 -2.57
C GLN A 75 -21.37 8.44 -3.05
N TYR A 76 -20.28 7.81 -3.52
CA TYR A 76 -20.35 6.49 -4.14
C TYR A 76 -20.25 5.31 -3.18
N PHE A 77 -19.68 5.47 -1.99
CA PHE A 77 -19.34 4.38 -1.06
C PHE A 77 -19.68 4.69 0.41
N GLY A 78 -19.92 5.96 0.76
CA GLY A 78 -20.27 6.39 2.10
C GLY A 78 -19.07 6.82 2.94
N GLU A 79 -19.35 7.28 4.16
CA GLU A 79 -18.39 7.92 5.06
C GLU A 79 -17.25 6.97 5.45
N GLU A 80 -17.58 5.80 6.01
CA GLU A 80 -16.60 4.88 6.59
C GLU A 80 -15.50 4.50 5.60
N ILE A 81 -15.86 4.12 4.37
CA ILE A 81 -14.88 3.75 3.33
C ILE A 81 -14.04 4.96 2.91
N THR A 82 -14.66 6.13 2.83
CA THR A 82 -13.95 7.37 2.46
C THR A 82 -12.90 7.73 3.52
N GLU A 83 -13.25 7.65 4.80
CA GLU A 83 -12.33 7.90 5.91
C GLU A 83 -11.15 6.91 5.87
N LEU A 84 -11.41 5.62 5.63
CA LEU A 84 -10.35 4.62 5.48
C LEU A 84 -9.41 4.95 4.31
N VAL A 85 -9.94 5.33 3.15
CA VAL A 85 -9.10 5.70 1.99
C VAL A 85 -8.29 6.97 2.27
N LEU A 86 -8.86 7.95 2.98
CA LEU A 86 -8.15 9.16 3.40
C LEU A 86 -7.00 8.87 4.38
N GLU A 87 -7.19 7.95 5.33
CA GLU A 87 -6.10 7.50 6.21
C GLU A 87 -4.94 6.85 5.44
N LEU A 88 -5.26 6.20 4.31
CA LEU A 88 -4.31 5.47 3.48
C LEU A 88 -3.60 6.36 2.46
N SER A 89 -4.17 7.50 2.09
CA SER A 89 -3.66 8.40 1.05
C SER A 89 -2.56 9.31 1.56
N ASP A 90 -1.47 9.47 0.80
CA ASP A 90 -0.45 10.45 1.10
C ASP A 90 -0.87 11.88 0.69
N ASP A 91 -0.30 12.89 1.36
CA ASP A 91 -0.43 14.28 0.93
C ASP A 91 0.52 14.55 -0.24
N MET A 92 -0.04 14.56 -1.46
CA MET A 92 0.71 14.72 -2.70
C MET A 92 1.30 16.11 -2.92
N SER A 93 0.95 17.10 -2.09
CA SER A 93 1.62 18.41 -2.10
C SER A 93 3.04 18.38 -1.52
N LEU A 94 3.36 17.35 -0.72
CA LEU A 94 4.66 17.21 -0.06
C LEU A 94 5.68 16.50 -0.97
N PRO A 95 6.99 16.82 -0.84
CA PRO A 95 8.04 16.09 -1.52
C PRO A 95 8.00 14.58 -1.20
N LYS A 96 8.38 13.74 -2.17
CA LYS A 96 8.28 12.28 -2.06
C LYS A 96 8.99 11.71 -0.82
N ALA A 97 10.20 12.20 -0.53
CA ALA A 97 10.92 11.81 0.67
C ALA A 97 10.19 12.17 1.98
N THR A 98 9.53 13.33 2.01
CA THR A 98 8.70 13.76 3.14
C THR A 98 7.48 12.86 3.29
N ARG A 99 6.79 12.51 2.20
CA ARG A 99 5.66 11.56 2.24
C ARG A 99 6.08 10.20 2.81
N LYS A 100 7.23 9.68 2.38
CA LYS A 100 7.78 8.41 2.88
C LYS A 100 8.10 8.45 4.39
N ARG A 101 8.64 9.57 4.90
CA ARG A 101 8.85 9.80 6.33
C ARG A 101 7.54 9.90 7.10
N GLU A 102 6.56 10.60 6.54
CA GLU A 102 5.22 10.72 7.12
C GLU A 102 4.48 9.38 7.18
N GLN A 103 4.61 8.50 6.18
CA GLN A 103 4.06 7.14 6.25
C GLN A 103 4.60 6.36 7.45
N ILE A 104 5.92 6.45 7.71
CA ILE A 104 6.53 5.85 8.91
C ILE A 104 5.93 6.51 10.17
N ARG A 105 5.92 7.85 10.24
CA ARG A 105 5.43 8.59 11.41
C ARG A 105 3.98 8.27 11.76
N LYS A 106 3.09 8.28 10.75
CA LYS A 106 1.64 8.11 10.88
C LYS A 106 1.20 6.65 11.00
N ALA A 107 2.03 5.67 10.63
CA ALA A 107 1.67 4.25 10.70
C ALA A 107 1.05 3.86 12.07
N GLY A 108 1.64 4.28 13.19
CA GLY A 108 1.11 3.99 14.52
C GLY A 108 -0.19 4.71 14.91
N GLN A 109 -0.75 5.53 14.02
CA GLN A 109 -1.96 6.33 14.23
C GLN A 109 -3.14 5.85 13.38
N LEU A 110 -2.89 4.90 12.47
CA LEU A 110 -3.93 4.35 11.59
C LEU A 110 -4.96 3.56 12.39
N SER A 111 -6.21 3.61 11.95
CA SER A 111 -7.26 2.73 12.44
C SER A 111 -6.92 1.26 12.15
N PRO A 112 -7.44 0.28 12.93
CA PRO A 112 -7.14 -1.13 12.71
C PRO A 112 -7.42 -1.61 11.27
N LYS A 113 -8.52 -1.13 10.66
CA LYS A 113 -8.86 -1.45 9.26
C LYS A 113 -7.84 -0.87 8.28
N ALA A 114 -7.46 0.40 8.43
CA ALA A 114 -6.44 1.03 7.60
C ALA A 114 -5.05 0.38 7.78
N CYS A 115 -4.70 -0.06 8.99
CA CYS A 115 -3.48 -0.83 9.24
C CYS A 115 -3.43 -2.09 8.37
N LEU A 116 -4.51 -2.88 8.36
CA LEU A 116 -4.59 -4.11 7.57
C LEU A 116 -4.36 -3.82 6.08
N VAL A 117 -5.06 -2.82 5.54
CA VAL A 117 -4.90 -2.44 4.12
C VAL A 117 -3.47 -1.99 3.82
N LYS A 118 -2.88 -1.14 4.67
CA LYS A 118 -1.50 -0.68 4.49
C LYS A 118 -0.49 -1.85 4.56
N MET A 119 -0.74 -2.85 5.39
CA MET A 119 0.09 -4.06 5.45
C MET A 119 0.00 -4.88 4.16
N ALA A 120 -1.21 -5.12 3.65
CA ALA A 120 -1.42 -5.85 2.42
C ALA A 120 -0.88 -5.11 1.18
N ASP A 121 -1.01 -3.78 1.12
CA ASP A 121 -0.40 -2.92 0.10
C ASP A 121 1.12 -3.16 0.02
N LYS A 122 1.82 -3.01 1.16
CA LYS A 122 3.28 -3.22 1.20
C LYS A 122 3.64 -4.64 0.80
N LEU A 123 2.91 -5.64 1.29
CA LEU A 123 3.18 -7.04 0.96
C LEU A 123 3.04 -7.30 -0.53
N HIS A 124 1.99 -6.80 -1.16
CA HIS A 124 1.78 -6.92 -2.60
C HIS A 124 2.92 -6.24 -3.38
N ASN A 125 3.27 -5.01 -3.01
CA ASN A 125 4.31 -4.24 -3.69
C ASN A 125 5.70 -4.89 -3.56
N LEU A 126 6.04 -5.44 -2.40
CA LEU A 126 7.31 -6.14 -2.20
C LEU A 126 7.39 -7.46 -2.98
N ARG A 127 6.29 -8.24 -3.01
CA ARG A 127 6.21 -9.46 -3.84
C ARG A 127 6.35 -9.16 -5.33
N ASP A 128 5.77 -8.06 -5.80
CA ASP A 128 5.94 -7.67 -7.21
C ASP A 128 7.38 -7.30 -7.53
N ILE A 129 8.06 -6.55 -6.66
CA ILE A 129 9.46 -6.18 -6.86
C ILE A 129 10.37 -7.41 -6.81
N GLU A 130 10.09 -8.38 -5.92
CA GLU A 130 10.82 -9.65 -5.86
C GLU A 130 10.66 -10.45 -7.17
N ARG A 131 9.46 -10.44 -7.77
CA ARG A 131 9.17 -11.13 -9.03
C ARG A 131 9.78 -10.41 -10.24
N ILE A 132 9.58 -9.10 -10.34
CA ILE A 132 10.01 -8.26 -11.47
C ILE A 132 10.46 -6.90 -10.93
N VAL A 133 11.77 -6.66 -10.90
CA VAL A 133 12.34 -5.36 -10.57
C VAL A 133 12.05 -4.38 -11.73
N PRO A 134 11.54 -3.16 -11.47
CA PRO A 134 11.37 -2.16 -12.51
C PRO A 134 12.70 -1.80 -13.18
N GLU A 135 12.72 -1.67 -14.51
CA GLU A 135 13.95 -1.48 -15.30
C GLU A 135 14.83 -0.30 -14.86
N ASN A 136 14.22 0.75 -14.32
CA ASN A 136 14.90 1.96 -13.86
C ASN A 136 15.24 1.98 -12.35
N TRP A 137 15.20 0.83 -11.68
CA TRP A 137 15.56 0.73 -10.27
C TRP A 137 16.94 0.09 -10.10
N SER A 138 17.84 0.82 -9.45
CA SER A 138 19.12 0.25 -9.03
C SER A 138 18.90 -0.74 -7.86
N PRO A 139 19.84 -1.68 -7.63
CA PRO A 139 19.80 -2.55 -6.47
C PRO A 139 19.70 -1.79 -5.13
N GLU A 140 20.33 -0.63 -5.01
CA GLU A 140 20.27 0.25 -3.85
C GLU A 140 18.85 0.76 -3.62
N ARG A 141 18.18 1.18 -4.70
CA ARG A 141 16.78 1.64 -4.63
C ARG A 141 15.83 0.51 -4.23
N VAL A 142 16.05 -0.71 -4.74
CA VAL A 142 15.29 -1.89 -4.32
C VAL A 142 15.46 -2.13 -2.83
N ARG A 143 16.71 -2.25 -2.34
CA ARG A 143 17.00 -2.44 -0.90
C ARG A 143 16.39 -1.32 -0.05
N GLY A 144 16.54 -0.07 -0.49
CA GLY A 144 15.96 1.10 0.16
C GLY A 144 14.43 1.03 0.28
N TYR A 145 13.74 0.61 -0.78
CA TYR A 145 12.29 0.42 -0.76
C TYR A 145 11.85 -0.69 0.20
N PHE A 146 12.58 -1.81 0.25
CA PHE A 146 12.34 -2.89 1.20
C PHE A 146 12.53 -2.42 2.64
N THR A 147 13.64 -1.73 2.93
CA THR A 147 13.92 -1.18 4.26
C THR A 147 12.87 -0.16 4.70
N TRP A 148 12.49 0.76 3.82
CA TRP A 148 11.44 1.72 4.10
C TRP A 148 10.10 1.02 4.39
N SER A 149 9.73 0.02 3.59
CA SER A 149 8.50 -0.74 3.79
C SER A 149 8.53 -1.46 5.14
N HIS A 150 9.66 -2.06 5.51
CA HIS A 150 9.84 -2.72 6.81
C HIS A 150 9.61 -1.76 7.98
N GLU A 151 10.18 -0.55 7.94
CA GLU A 151 10.02 0.44 9.02
C GLU A 151 8.57 0.96 9.17
N VAL A 152 7.82 1.05 8.06
CA VAL A 152 6.37 1.32 8.12
C VAL A 152 5.66 0.16 8.83
N ILE A 153 5.89 -1.07 8.38
CA ILE A 153 5.17 -2.27 8.84
C ILE A 153 5.50 -2.64 10.28
N LYS A 154 6.73 -2.42 10.73
CA LYS A 154 7.16 -2.70 12.10
C LYS A 154 6.25 -2.00 13.12
N ARG A 155 5.73 -0.82 12.78
CA ARG A 155 4.79 -0.05 13.60
C ARG A 155 3.36 -0.61 13.57
N LEU A 156 3.03 -1.42 12.56
CA LEU A 156 1.73 -2.07 12.35
C LEU A 156 1.73 -3.55 12.77
N SER A 157 2.88 -4.14 13.07
CA SER A 157 3.08 -5.58 13.27
C SER A 157 2.14 -6.22 14.31
N HIS A 158 1.72 -5.46 15.32
CA HIS A 158 0.78 -5.87 16.36
C HIS A 158 -0.65 -6.12 15.84
N GLN A 159 -1.00 -5.64 14.65
CA GLN A 159 -2.35 -5.75 14.09
C GLN A 159 -2.62 -7.11 13.45
N HIS A 160 -1.61 -7.72 12.81
CA HIS A 160 -1.78 -9.03 12.18
C HIS A 160 -0.45 -9.79 12.04
N ALA A 161 -0.21 -10.74 12.95
CA ALA A 161 1.05 -11.49 13.01
C ALA A 161 1.40 -12.25 11.73
N GLY A 162 0.41 -12.84 11.03
CA GLY A 162 0.64 -13.61 9.80
C GLY A 162 1.26 -12.77 8.67
N MET A 163 0.61 -11.65 8.32
CA MET A 163 1.14 -10.67 7.36
C MET A 163 2.49 -10.09 7.81
N ALA A 164 2.66 -9.77 9.10
CA ALA A 164 3.94 -9.27 9.62
C ALA A 164 5.07 -10.28 9.37
N GLN A 165 4.85 -11.56 9.66
CA GLN A 165 5.82 -12.62 9.39
C GLN A 165 6.08 -12.82 7.89
N ALA A 166 5.07 -12.70 7.04
CA ALA A 166 5.26 -12.77 5.59
C ALA A 166 6.15 -11.63 5.07
N LEU A 167 5.97 -10.43 5.61
CA LEU A 167 6.79 -9.26 5.31
C LEU A 167 8.22 -9.41 5.84
N ASP A 168 8.40 -9.92 7.06
CA ASP A 168 9.73 -10.19 7.62
C ASP A 168 10.51 -11.20 6.76
N ARG A 169 9.87 -12.27 6.28
CA ARG A 169 10.50 -13.26 5.39
C ARG A 169 10.99 -12.65 4.07
N LEU A 170 10.18 -11.77 3.46
CA LEU A 170 10.56 -11.06 2.23
C LEU A 170 11.69 -10.04 2.48
N PHE A 171 11.72 -9.46 3.68
CA PHE A 171 12.78 -8.54 4.04
C PHE A 171 14.11 -9.26 4.26
N ASP A 172 14.08 -10.38 5.00
CA ASP A 172 15.27 -11.17 5.30
C ASP A 172 15.87 -11.85 4.06
N SER A 173 15.10 -12.11 3.00
CA SER A 173 15.61 -12.65 1.73
C SER A 173 16.47 -11.65 0.95
N LEU A 174 16.28 -10.34 1.15
CA LEU A 174 16.87 -9.28 0.31
C LEU A 174 17.79 -8.31 1.06
N VAL A 175 17.67 -8.18 2.38
CA VAL A 175 18.47 -7.24 3.19
C VAL A 175 19.05 -7.96 4.42
N PRO A 176 20.36 -8.30 4.40
CA PRO A 176 21.04 -8.91 5.55
C PRO A 176 20.94 -8.11 6.86
N ALA A 177 21.11 -8.81 7.99
CA ALA A 177 20.52 -8.46 9.28
C ALA A 177 21.15 -7.29 10.08
N ALA A 178 22.23 -6.66 9.64
CA ALA A 178 22.92 -5.67 10.45
C ALA A 178 22.08 -4.40 10.65
N LYS A 179 21.69 -4.08 11.90
CA LYS A 179 20.84 -2.93 12.25
C LYS A 179 21.43 -1.59 11.78
N SER A 180 22.75 -1.42 11.86
CA SER A 180 23.46 -0.23 11.38
C SER A 180 23.38 -0.07 9.87
N GLU A 181 23.53 -1.18 9.13
CA GLU A 181 23.41 -1.21 7.68
C GLU A 181 21.99 -0.87 7.23
N ARG A 182 20.97 -1.39 7.91
CA ARG A 182 19.56 -1.10 7.64
C ARG A 182 19.24 0.40 7.81
N ALA A 183 19.72 1.02 8.89
CA ALA A 183 19.50 2.46 9.10
C ALA A 183 20.13 3.32 7.99
N LEU A 184 21.36 3.01 7.59
CA LEU A 184 22.05 3.69 6.50
C LEU A 184 21.31 3.52 5.16
N LEU A 185 20.86 2.30 4.84
CA LEU A 185 20.08 2.03 3.63
C LEU A 185 18.78 2.85 3.56
N LEU A 186 18.12 3.08 4.70
CA LEU A 186 16.92 3.91 4.76
C LEU A 186 17.24 5.39 4.52
N GLU A 187 18.28 5.90 5.17
CA GLU A 187 18.71 7.30 5.04
C GLU A 187 19.11 7.61 3.60
N ASP A 188 20.00 6.79 3.02
CA ASP A 188 20.43 6.91 1.61
C ASP A 188 19.25 6.88 0.64
N TYR A 189 18.30 5.96 0.88
CA TYR A 189 17.09 5.86 0.07
C TYR A 189 16.23 7.13 0.17
N LEU A 190 15.94 7.60 1.39
CA LEU A 190 15.13 8.80 1.59
C LEU A 190 15.81 10.05 1.01
N GLU A 191 17.14 10.16 1.09
CA GLU A 191 17.90 11.23 0.45
C GLU A 191 17.84 11.17 -1.07
N SER A 192 17.93 9.96 -1.66
CA SER A 192 17.84 9.78 -3.11
C SER A 192 16.51 10.26 -3.70
N LEU A 193 15.45 10.32 -2.89
CA LEU A 193 14.11 10.78 -3.30
C LEU A 193 13.97 12.32 -3.34
N HIS A 194 14.99 13.08 -2.93
CA HIS A 194 15.03 14.55 -3.06
C HIS A 194 15.76 15.03 -4.32
N ARG A 195 16.49 14.14 -5.00
CA ARG A 195 17.23 14.43 -6.23
C ARG A 195 16.32 14.18 -7.44
#